data_AF-A0A839THU0-F1
#
_entry.id   AF-A0A839THU0-F1
#
_cell.length_a   1.000
_cell.length_b   1.000
_cell.length_c   1.000
_cell.angle_alpha   90.00
_cell.angle_beta   90.00
_cell.angle_gamma   90.00
#
_symmetry.space_group_name_H-M   'P 1'
#
loop_
_entity.id
_entity.type
_entity.pdbx_description
1 polymer ?
#
loop_
_entity_poly.entity_id
_entity_poly.type
_entity_poly.pdbx_seq_one_letter_code
_entity_poly.pdbx_strand_id
1 'polypeptide(L)' 'MKKQKFVLAEASLDEINKQLKINMFTIVMLILVLFLNIAQFMRDYSLLYGALIAIMAFFLFVMAKSRTLLTMRKQELTK' A
#
# COMPACT_ATOMS: atom_id res chain seq x y z
N MET A 1 -1.84 6.49 -26.52
CA MET A 1 -1.58 5.27 -25.74
C MET A 1 -2.75 5.05 -24.77
N LYS A 2 -3.59 4.02 -24.98
CA LYS A 2 -4.59 3.62 -23.98
C LYS A 2 -3.82 3.04 -22.78
N LYS A 3 -3.89 3.68 -21.61
CA LYS A 3 -3.41 3.07 -20.36
C LYS A 3 -4.23 1.79 -20.15
N GLN A 4 -3.65 0.63 -20.44
CA GLN A 4 -4.27 -0.63 -20.05
C GLN A 4 -4.43 -0.61 -18.53
N LYS A 5 -5.67 -0.70 -18.08
CA LYS A 5 -6.02 -0.74 -16.66
C LYS A 5 -5.46 -2.03 -16.11
N PHE A 6 -4.74 -1.98 -15.00
CA PHE A 6 -4.28 -3.20 -14.34
C PHE A 6 -5.49 -4.03 -13.90
N VAL A 7 -5.61 -5.24 -14.42
CA VAL A 7 -6.63 -6.22 -14.05
C VAL A 7 -5.93 -7.44 -13.47
N LEU A 8 -6.14 -7.71 -12.17
CA LEU A 8 -5.40 -8.75 -11.45
C LEU A 8 -5.54 -10.15 -12.07
N ALA A 9 -6.68 -10.46 -12.70
CA ALA A 9 -6.95 -11.76 -13.31
C ALA A 9 -6.23 -11.97 -14.67
N GLU A 10 -5.91 -10.88 -15.37
CA GLU A 10 -5.28 -10.90 -16.70
C GLU A 10 -3.81 -10.47 -16.64
N ALA A 11 -3.32 -10.11 -15.45
CA ALA A 11 -1.99 -9.52 -15.27
C ALA A 11 -0.88 -10.55 -15.52
N SER A 12 0.10 -10.12 -16.30
CA SER A 12 1.34 -10.87 -16.50
C SER A 12 2.23 -10.87 -15.25
N LEU A 13 3.19 -11.80 -15.20
CA LEU A 13 4.16 -11.88 -14.11
C LEU A 13 4.96 -10.58 -13.92
N ASP A 14 5.31 -9.90 -15.01
CA ASP A 14 6.04 -8.63 -14.98
C ASP A 14 5.19 -7.50 -14.37
N GLU A 15 3.92 -7.41 -14.76
CA GLU A 15 2.99 -6.42 -14.20
C GLU A 15 2.74 -6.64 -12.71
N ILE A 16 2.60 -7.90 -12.28
CA ILE A 16 2.46 -8.24 -10.86
C ILE A 16 3.73 -7.87 -10.09
N ASN A 17 4.92 -8.18 -10.61
CA ASN A 17 6.19 -7.79 -9.98
C ASN A 17 6.33 -6.27 -9.89
N LYS A 18 5.95 -5.54 -10.93
CA LYS A 18 5.92 -4.08 -10.94
C LYS A 18 4.99 -3.54 -9.87
N GLN A 19 3.78 -4.09 -9.74
CA GLN A 19 2.83 -3.68 -8.71
C GLN A 19 3.31 -4.03 -7.30
N LEU A 20 3.95 -5.18 -7.09
CA LEU A 20 4.56 -5.53 -5.80
C LEU A 20 5.66 -4.55 -5.37
N LYS A 21 6.45 -4.04 -6.34
CA LYS A 21 7.47 -3.02 -6.09
C LYS A 21 6.86 -1.66 -5.75
N ILE A 22 5.84 -1.24 -6.50
CA ILE A 22 5.11 0.02 -6.24
C ILE A 22 4.39 -0.04 -4.89
N ASN A 23 3.72 -1.16 -4.60
CA ASN A 23 3.05 -1.40 -3.32
C ASN A 23 4.04 -1.33 -2.16
N MET A 24 5.23 -1.95 -2.28
CA MET A 24 6.29 -1.84 -1.26
C MET A 24 6.71 -0.39 -1.02
N PHE A 25 7.01 0.34 -2.10
CA PHE A 25 7.42 1.73 -2.01
C PHE A 25 6.35 2.59 -1.32
N THR A 26 5.09 2.37 -1.67
CA THR A 26 3.96 3.10 -1.09
C THR A 26 3.79 2.79 0.40
N ILE A 27 3.96 1.53 0.82
CA ILE A 27 3.93 1.15 2.24
C ILE A 27 5.03 1.88 3.01
N VAL A 28 6.28 1.89 2.50
CA VAL A 28 7.39 2.59 3.15
C VAL A 28 7.08 4.08 3.29
N MET A 29 6.59 4.74 2.24
CA MET A 29 6.21 6.15 2.29
C MET A 29 5.08 6.41 3.29
N LEU A 30 4.05 5.57 3.33
CA LEU A 30 2.96 5.69 4.30
C LEU A 30 3.46 5.55 5.74
N ILE A 31 4.37 4.62 6.01
CA ILE A 31 4.96 4.44 7.34
C ILE A 31 5.76 5.69 7.76
N LEU A 32 6.56 6.26 6.86
CA LEU A 32 7.32 7.48 7.15
C LEU A 32 6.39 8.64 7.52
N VAL A 33 5.34 8.87 6.71
CA VAL A 33 4.37 9.93 6.97
C VAL A 33 3.55 9.64 8.23
N LEU A 34 3.27 8.37 8.54
CA LEU A 34 2.59 7.98 9.78
C LEU A 34 3.40 8.37 11.00
N PHE A 35 4.71 8.12 11.00
CA PHE A 35 5.60 8.53 12.10
C PHE A 35 5.59 10.05 12.30
N LEU A 36 5.58 10.84 11.22
CA LEU A 36 5.47 12.29 11.33
C LEU A 36 4.13 12.73 11.94
N ASN A 37 3.02 12.11 11.54
CA ASN A 37 1.70 12.40 12.12
C ASN A 37 1.64 11.99 13.60
N ILE A 38 2.22 10.85 13.98
CA ILE A 38 2.32 10.42 15.39
C ILE A 38 3.15 11.43 16.20
N ALA A 39 4.31 11.86 15.70
CA ALA A 39 5.13 12.85 16.37
C ALA A 39 4.38 14.17 16.60
N GLN A 40 3.63 14.63 15.59
CA GLN A 40 2.82 15.83 15.69
C GLN A 40 1.62 15.66 16.63
N PHE A 41 0.97 14.50 16.61
CA PHE A 41 -0.11 14.15 17.54
C PHE A 41 0.39 14.14 19.00
N MET A 42 1.55 13.55 19.27
CA MET A 42 2.14 13.52 20.61
C MET A 42 2.55 14.92 21.10
N ARG A 43 2.89 15.83 20.20
CA ARG A 43 3.23 17.22 20.55
C ARG A 43 2.00 18.05 20.88
N ASP A 44 0.97 18.00 20.02
CA ASP A 44 -0.14 18.95 20.07
C ASP A 44 -1.46 18.33 20.58
N TYR A 45 -1.52 17.00 20.77
CA TYR A 45 -2.74 16.22 21.06
C TYR A 45 -3.92 16.54 20.12
N SER A 46 -3.61 16.97 18.90
CA SER A 46 -4.59 17.46 17.95
C SER A 46 -5.41 16.31 17.35
N LEU A 47 -6.75 16.41 17.48
CA LEU A 47 -7.70 15.41 16.97
C LEU A 47 -7.54 15.15 15.47
N LEU A 48 -7.11 16.15 14.69
CA LEU A 48 -6.85 16.01 13.26
C LEU A 48 -5.71 15.02 13.00
N TYR A 49 -4.59 15.12 13.71
CA TYR A 49 -3.48 14.17 13.55
C TYR A 49 -3.86 12.77 14.05
N GLY A 50 -4.69 12.67 15.10
CA GLY A 50 -5.28 11.39 15.54
C GLY A 50 -6.14 10.73 14.46
N ALA A 51 -7.01 11.50 13.80
CA ALA A 51 -7.83 10.99 12.69
C ALA A 51 -6.98 10.57 11.49
N LEU A 52 -5.95 11.35 11.14
CA LEU A 52 -5.01 11.01 10.07
C LEU A 52 -4.28 9.70 10.35
N ILE A 53 -3.82 9.48 11.58
CA ILE A 53 -3.18 8.21 11.99
C ILE A 53 -4.12 7.03 11.75
N ALA A 54 -5.39 7.13 12.17
CA ALA A 54 -6.37 6.06 11.98
C ALA A 54 -6.63 5.76 10.49
N ILE A 55 -6.79 6.79 9.66
CA ILE A 55 -6.97 6.65 8.19
C ILE A 55 -5.74 5.98 7.56
N MET A 56 -4.54 6.41 7.94
CA MET A 56 -3.29 5.85 7.41
C MET A 56 -3.08 4.40 7.85
N ALA A 57 -3.44 4.04 9.09
CA ALA A 57 -3.43 2.65 9.56
C ALA A 57 -4.39 1.77 8.74
N PHE A 58 -5.58 2.29 8.41
CA PHE A 58 -6.52 1.61 7.52
C PHE A 58 -5.94 1.40 6.12
N PHE A 59 -5.31 2.42 5.52
CA PHE A 59 -4.66 2.26 4.22
C PHE A 59 -3.50 1.27 4.25
N LEU A 60 -2.68 1.25 5.30
CA LEU A 60 -1.63 0.25 5.47
C LEU A 60 -2.21 -1.17 5.52
N PHE A 61 -3.32 -1.37 6.22
CA PHE A 61 -4.02 -2.65 6.25
C PHE A 61 -4.49 -3.09 4.85
N VAL A 62 -5.13 -2.19 4.09
CA VAL A 62 -5.59 -2.48 2.72
C VAL A 62 -4.40 -2.79 1.79
N MET A 63 -3.31 -2.04 1.90
CA MET A 63 -2.10 -2.24 1.10
C MET A 63 -1.42 -3.56 1.40
N ALA A 64 -1.37 -3.98 2.67
CA ALA A 64 -0.86 -5.28 3.07
C ALA A 64 -1.70 -6.42 2.48
N LYS A 65 -3.04 -6.31 2.54
CA LYS A 65 -3.95 -7.28 1.91
C LYS A 65 -3.76 -7.35 0.39
N SER A 66 -3.63 -6.21 -0.28
CA SER A 66 -3.36 -6.14 -1.73
C SER A 66 -2.05 -6.84 -2.08
N ARG A 67 -0.99 -6.67 -1.27
CA ARG A 67 0.29 -7.35 -1.46
C ARG A 67 0.16 -8.87 -1.35
N THR A 68 -0.63 -9.37 -0.39
CA THR A 68 -0.89 -10.81 -0.26
C THR A 68 -1.54 -11.37 -1.52
N LEU A 69 -2.57 -10.68 -2.05
CA LEU A 69 -3.25 -11.09 -3.29
C LEU A 69 -2.31 -11.11 -4.50
N LEU A 70 -1.49 -10.06 -4.68
CA LEU A 70 -0.49 -10.01 -5.74
C LEU A 70 0.55 -11.14 -5.63
N THR A 71 0.94 -11.49 -4.40
CA THR A 71 1.90 -12.57 -4.14
C THR A 71 1.31 -13.94 -4.45
N MET A 72 0.04 -14.17 -4.10
CA MET A 72 -0.68 -15.40 -4.46
C MET A 72 -0.78 -15.56 -5.99
N ARG A 73 -1.19 -14.50 -6.69
CA ARG A 73 -1.23 -14.51 -8.17
C ARG A 73 0.14 -14.75 -8.79
N LYS A 74 1.19 -14.14 -8.24
CA LYS A 74 2.58 -14.43 -8.66
C LYS A 74 2.91 -15.91 -8.52
N GLN A 75 2.58 -16.52 -7.38
CA GLN A 75 2.83 -17.95 -7.13
C GLN A 75 2.08 -18.85 -8.10
N GLU A 76 0.82 -18.53 -8.43
CA GLU A 76 0.02 -19.24 -9.43
C GLU A 76 0.66 -19.21 -10.82
N LEU A 77 1.22 -18.07 -11.23
CA LEU A 77 1.83 -17.89 -12.55
C LEU A 77 3.27 -18.42 -12.66
N THR A 78 3.91 -18.72 -11.53
CA THR A 78 5.26 -19.30 -11.49
C THR A 78 5.28 -20.81 -11.25
N LYS A 79 4.12 -21.41 -10.98
CA LYS A 79 3.94 -22.87 -10.95
C LYS A 79 3.74 -23.40 -12.35
#